data_AF-A0A525W8D0-F1
#
_entry.id   AF-A0A525W8D0-F1
#
_cell.length_a   1.000
_cell.length_b   1.000
_cell.length_c   1.000
_cell.angle_alpha   90.00
_cell.angle_beta   90.00
_cell.angle_gamma   90.00
#
_symmetry.space_group_name_H-M   'P 1'
#
loop_
_entity.id
_entity.type
_entity.pdbx_description
1 polymer ?
#
loop_
_entity_poly.entity_id
_entity_poly.type
_entity_poly.pdbx_seq_one_letter_code
_entity_poly.pdbx_strand_id
1 'polypeptide(L)'
;MLNRIFGLETEYGLLVNQDRPDHSPTWFAHQIRDHLFHAQHRGVLDLHHRGHDEPPGNGGFLTNAGRMYLDMGHLEYASPECQSLVDLVAVDRAGDQLLQEAIEALGFGETISLIKNNIDHETDATFGSHENYLVTRRFPFSRRGLSPLVTFLVTRQIFTGSGRIGAANPQDAWIQVDRLIVPRGALRQRSSQTLMPFQISQRADHIVNDFFEWVQQNRAIVNTRDEPLADPNQYRRIHLLLGDSNMAEVATALKMGTTGLVLQLIEEGKAPAGVELDEPVETLQEISQDQERQWIVRLQSGKTMSAIDIQEQFLAAAREAYAGQDEETDWVLDQWESVLTDLRGDYAKLVGRVDWASKLWLLESFREAEQLEWQDPALKSLDLEYHNLRADRGLYYGLLEEGRVPRMTTDKAIALAMEHPPRNTRAFGRGELIRHLLAAGPAKALDDQAQGQQFFPAYVINWSIFQVDGRTPFPMPDPFKTYVQDVRTYLQSA
;
A
#
# COMPACT_ATOMS: atom_id res chain seq x y z
N MET A 1 15.04 -12.13 -3.34
CA MET A 1 14.64 -11.53 -4.64
C MET A 1 15.73 -10.56 -5.05
N LEU A 2 16.48 -10.84 -6.10
CA LEU A 2 17.67 -10.04 -6.41
C LEU A 2 17.31 -8.69 -7.02
N ASN A 3 18.06 -7.65 -6.63
CA ASN A 3 18.06 -6.31 -7.22
C ASN A 3 16.67 -5.64 -7.27
N ARG A 4 15.91 -5.71 -6.18
CA ARG A 4 14.62 -5.04 -6.06
C ARG A 4 14.60 -4.03 -4.93
N ILE A 5 13.94 -2.91 -5.18
CA ILE A 5 13.57 -1.94 -4.15
C ILE A 5 12.05 -1.97 -4.05
N PHE A 6 11.57 -2.07 -2.83
CA PHE A 6 10.17 -2.03 -2.46
C PHE A 6 9.84 -0.68 -1.79
N GLY A 7 8.61 -0.23 -2.00
CA GLY A 7 7.99 0.83 -1.24
C GLY A 7 6.49 0.57 -1.12
N LEU A 8 5.91 1.04 -0.04
CA LEU A 8 4.49 0.98 0.28
C LEU A 8 4.03 2.38 0.68
N GLU A 9 2.90 2.80 0.13
CA GLU A 9 2.17 4.04 0.44
C GLU A 9 0.83 3.63 1.04
N THR A 10 0.50 4.12 2.23
CA THR A 10 -0.73 3.77 2.94
C THR A 10 -1.48 5.02 3.33
N GLU A 11 -2.68 5.20 2.77
CA GLU A 11 -3.66 6.19 3.20
C GLU A 11 -4.52 5.59 4.32
N TYR A 12 -4.76 6.39 5.37
CA TYR A 12 -5.55 5.97 6.52
C TYR A 12 -6.94 6.61 6.52
N GLY A 13 -7.97 5.79 6.76
CA GLY A 13 -9.29 6.28 7.13
C GLY A 13 -9.22 6.91 8.52
N LEU A 14 -9.88 8.06 8.73
CA LEU A 14 -9.97 8.71 10.04
C LEU A 14 -11.44 8.79 10.45
N LEU A 15 -11.79 7.99 11.46
CA LEU A 15 -13.12 7.95 12.06
C LEU A 15 -13.15 8.88 13.28
N VAL A 16 -14.14 9.76 13.36
CA VAL A 16 -14.38 10.58 14.56
C VAL A 16 -15.49 9.92 15.37
N ASN A 17 -15.16 9.53 16.60
CA ASN A 17 -16.01 8.73 17.49
C ASN A 17 -17.07 9.60 18.21
N GLN A 18 -17.73 10.49 17.47
CA GLN A 18 -18.74 11.43 17.98
C GLN A 18 -19.86 11.61 16.94
N ASP A 19 -21.12 11.58 17.40
CA ASP A 19 -22.29 11.77 16.52
C ASP A 19 -22.33 13.15 15.84
N ARG A 20 -21.79 14.16 16.52
CA ARG A 20 -21.75 15.56 16.06
C ARG A 20 -20.39 16.15 16.41
N PRO A 21 -19.37 15.90 15.59
CA PRO A 21 -18.03 16.35 15.89
C PRO A 21 -17.89 17.86 15.67
N ASP A 22 -17.17 18.52 16.57
CA ASP A 22 -16.84 19.95 16.44
C ASP A 22 -15.82 20.22 15.31
N HIS A 23 -15.09 19.18 14.90
CA HIS A 23 -14.03 19.24 13.90
C HIS A 23 -14.17 18.14 12.85
N SER A 24 -13.75 18.43 11.62
CA SER A 24 -13.76 17.44 10.53
C SER A 24 -12.61 16.43 10.68
N PRO A 25 -12.70 15.25 10.05
CA PRO A 25 -11.60 14.29 10.01
C PRO A 25 -10.28 14.90 9.51
N THR A 26 -10.35 15.73 8.46
CA THR A 26 -9.19 16.44 7.91
C THR A 26 -8.54 17.37 8.91
N TRP A 27 -9.31 18.02 9.78
CA TRP A 27 -8.74 18.88 10.84
C TRP A 27 -7.88 18.06 11.81
N PHE A 28 -8.35 16.88 12.24
CA PHE A 28 -7.57 15.97 13.08
C PHE A 28 -6.32 15.47 12.36
N ALA A 29 -6.43 15.15 11.08
CA ALA A 29 -5.31 14.76 10.23
C ALA A 29 -4.20 15.84 10.21
N HIS A 30 -4.57 17.11 10.07
CA HIS A 30 -3.64 18.24 10.22
C HIS A 30 -2.98 18.28 11.60
N GLN A 31 -3.75 18.14 12.70
CA GLN A 31 -3.19 18.17 14.05
C GLN A 31 -2.17 17.05 14.29
N ILE A 32 -2.46 15.82 13.82
CA ILE A 32 -1.56 14.67 13.93
C ILE A 32 -0.26 14.93 13.17
N ARG A 33 -0.35 15.35 11.90
CA ARG A 33 0.82 15.72 11.10
C ARG A 33 1.63 16.80 11.79
N ASP A 34 1.00 17.89 12.19
CA ASP A 34 1.67 19.04 12.80
C ASP A 34 2.36 18.65 14.11
N HIS A 35 1.74 17.76 14.91
CA HIS A 35 2.34 17.21 16.12
C HIS A 35 3.62 16.41 15.82
N LEU A 36 3.61 15.54 14.81
CA LEU A 36 4.78 14.75 14.42
C LEU A 36 5.99 15.64 14.06
N PHE A 37 5.78 16.70 13.29
CA PHE A 37 6.86 17.56 12.80
C PHE A 37 7.24 18.68 13.78
N HIS A 38 6.28 19.36 14.41
CA HIS A 38 6.54 20.54 15.22
C HIS A 38 6.73 20.23 16.72
N ALA A 39 6.04 19.24 17.26
CA ALA A 39 6.12 18.92 18.69
C ALA A 39 7.09 17.77 18.97
N GLN A 40 6.99 16.67 18.22
CA GLN A 40 7.82 15.49 18.42
C GLN A 40 9.15 15.53 17.64
N HIS A 41 9.30 16.48 16.70
CA HIS A 41 10.48 16.62 15.85
C HIS A 41 10.88 15.30 15.16
N ARG A 42 9.88 14.52 14.72
CA ARG A 42 10.09 13.22 14.06
C ARG A 42 10.58 13.35 12.62
N GLY A 43 10.69 14.56 12.07
CA GLY A 43 11.07 14.81 10.67
C GLY A 43 11.14 16.29 10.33
N VAL A 44 11.32 16.59 9.04
CA VAL A 44 11.33 17.94 8.48
C VAL A 44 10.26 18.11 7.41
N LEU A 45 9.59 19.27 7.39
CA LEU A 45 8.53 19.59 6.44
C LEU A 45 9.08 19.92 5.05
N ASP A 46 8.29 19.63 4.02
CA ASP A 46 8.57 20.08 2.66
C ASP A 46 8.43 21.61 2.56
N LEU A 47 9.51 22.32 2.22
CA LEU A 47 9.51 23.79 2.03
C LEU A 47 9.23 24.22 0.58
N HIS A 48 8.74 23.31 -0.25
CA HIS A 48 8.52 23.51 -1.68
C HIS A 48 7.26 22.78 -2.13
N HIS A 49 6.66 23.23 -3.23
CA HIS A 49 5.55 22.54 -3.86
C HIS A 49 6.00 21.19 -4.43
N ARG A 50 5.22 20.14 -4.20
CA ARG A 50 5.41 18.83 -4.85
C ARG A 50 4.40 18.54 -5.94
N GLY A 51 3.22 19.11 -5.81
CA GLY A 51 2.11 19.00 -6.75
C GLY A 51 1.19 20.20 -6.62
N HIS A 52 0.14 20.22 -7.44
CA HIS A 52 -0.89 21.26 -7.37
C HIS A 52 -1.58 21.28 -6.00
N ASP A 53 -1.88 20.10 -5.47
CA ASP A 53 -2.62 19.92 -4.21
C ASP A 53 -1.69 19.65 -3.00
N GLU A 54 -0.37 19.78 -3.19
CA GLU A 54 0.65 19.59 -2.15
C GLU A 54 1.54 20.84 -1.99
N PRO A 55 1.03 21.89 -1.32
CA PRO A 55 1.80 23.10 -1.02
C PRO A 55 2.90 22.85 0.03
N PRO A 56 3.85 23.79 0.20
CA PRO A 56 4.81 23.75 1.31
C PRO A 56 4.12 23.55 2.67
N GLY A 57 4.67 22.68 3.50
CA GLY A 57 4.10 22.31 4.80
C GLY A 57 2.96 21.28 4.74
N ASN A 58 2.54 20.81 3.55
CA ASN A 58 1.51 19.77 3.44
C ASN A 58 1.93 18.44 4.10
N GLY A 59 3.22 18.14 4.07
CA GLY A 59 3.84 16.99 4.70
C GLY A 59 5.36 17.13 4.72
N GLY A 60 6.06 16.04 4.98
CA GLY A 60 7.50 16.05 5.11
C GLY A 60 8.13 14.66 5.23
N PHE A 61 9.46 14.64 5.21
CA PHE A 61 10.22 13.42 5.44
C PHE A 61 10.52 13.23 6.93
N LEU A 62 10.32 12.00 7.41
CA LEU A 62 10.56 11.56 8.76
C LEU A 62 12.03 11.13 8.96
N THR A 63 12.46 11.00 10.22
CA THR A 63 13.82 10.57 10.61
C THR A 63 14.17 9.17 10.09
N ASN A 64 13.18 8.30 9.93
CA ASN A 64 13.32 7.01 9.25
C ASN A 64 13.33 7.11 7.70
N ALA A 65 13.38 8.32 7.15
CA ALA A 65 13.38 8.65 5.73
C ALA A 65 12.13 8.23 4.93
N GLY A 66 11.08 7.75 5.60
CA GLY A 66 9.73 7.72 5.04
C GLY A 66 9.14 9.13 4.97
N ARG A 67 7.98 9.27 4.33
CA ARG A 67 7.28 10.55 4.17
C ARG A 67 5.88 10.45 4.78
N MET A 68 5.48 11.48 5.52
CA MET A 68 4.14 11.63 6.08
C MET A 68 3.52 12.91 5.52
N TYR A 69 2.34 12.84 4.92
CA TYR A 69 1.68 13.97 4.29
C TYR A 69 0.17 13.80 4.26
N LEU A 70 -0.54 14.83 3.77
CA LEU A 70 -1.97 14.77 3.54
C LEU A 70 -2.24 14.62 2.04
N ASP A 71 -2.87 13.52 1.63
CA ASP A 71 -3.34 13.33 0.26
C ASP A 71 -4.85 13.41 0.20
N MET A 72 -5.38 14.40 -0.52
CA MET A 72 -6.82 14.66 -0.64
C MET A 72 -7.58 14.67 0.70
N GLY A 73 -6.90 15.01 1.80
CA GLY A 73 -7.45 15.05 3.16
C GLY A 73 -7.22 13.81 4.02
N HIS A 74 -6.66 12.72 3.47
CA HIS A 74 -6.22 11.54 4.21
C HIS A 74 -4.79 11.71 4.71
N LEU A 75 -4.48 11.18 5.90
CA LEU A 75 -3.09 10.97 6.30
C LEU A 75 -2.52 9.85 5.45
N GLU A 76 -1.36 10.10 4.86
CA GLU A 76 -0.64 9.12 4.07
C GLU A 76 0.79 8.95 4.57
N TYR A 77 1.17 7.70 4.79
CA TYR A 77 2.54 7.29 5.06
C TYR A 77 3.13 6.56 3.85
N ALA A 78 4.17 7.15 3.26
CA ALA A 78 5.02 6.49 2.27
C ALA A 78 6.31 6.00 2.93
N SER A 79 6.50 4.68 2.96
CA SER A 79 7.69 4.05 3.53
C SER A 79 9.00 4.50 2.84
N PRO A 80 10.15 4.47 3.55
CA PRO A 80 11.45 4.57 2.91
C PRO A 80 11.69 3.38 1.97
N GLU A 81 12.61 3.55 1.02
CA GLU A 81 13.02 2.46 0.13
C GLU A 81 13.63 1.29 0.90
N CYS A 82 13.08 0.09 0.70
CA CYS A 82 13.52 -1.15 1.36
C CYS A 82 14.03 -2.17 0.33
N GLN A 83 15.05 -2.95 0.69
CA GLN A 83 15.54 -4.09 -0.12
C GLN A 83 15.06 -5.44 0.41
N SER A 84 14.68 -5.51 1.69
CA SER A 84 14.13 -6.72 2.31
C SER A 84 12.67 -6.51 2.67
N LEU A 85 11.90 -7.60 2.67
CA LEU A 85 10.51 -7.61 3.10
C LEU A 85 10.39 -7.37 4.61
N VAL A 86 11.35 -7.85 5.40
CA VAL A 86 11.37 -7.62 6.86
C VAL A 86 11.51 -6.12 7.18
N ASP A 87 12.43 -5.41 6.49
CA ASP A 87 12.56 -3.96 6.64
C ASP A 87 11.27 -3.26 6.21
N LEU A 88 10.69 -3.66 5.08
CA LEU A 88 9.46 -3.08 4.54
C LEU A 88 8.28 -3.23 5.52
N VAL A 89 8.07 -4.43 6.08
CA VAL A 89 7.01 -4.67 7.07
C VAL A 89 7.29 -3.90 8.36
N ALA A 90 8.55 -3.82 8.79
CA ALA A 90 8.91 -3.05 9.98
C ALA A 90 8.63 -1.55 9.82
N VAL A 91 8.94 -0.95 8.66
CA VAL A 91 8.67 0.48 8.43
C VAL A 91 7.19 0.76 8.20
N ASP A 92 6.44 -0.16 7.57
CA ASP A 92 4.97 -0.06 7.45
C ASP A 92 4.31 -0.02 8.84
N ARG A 93 4.69 -0.95 9.74
CA ARG A 93 4.24 -0.95 11.14
C ARG A 93 4.73 0.25 11.92
N ALA A 94 5.92 0.75 11.62
CA ALA A 94 6.42 1.98 12.23
C ALA A 94 5.58 3.20 11.85
N GLY A 95 5.07 3.27 10.62
CA GLY A 95 4.09 4.28 10.19
C GLY A 95 2.82 4.24 11.03
N ASP A 96 2.25 3.04 11.22
CA ASP A 96 1.07 2.83 12.06
C ASP A 96 1.32 3.31 13.51
N GLN A 97 2.46 2.90 14.09
CA GLN A 97 2.84 3.23 15.47
C GLN A 97 3.09 4.74 15.67
N LEU A 98 3.76 5.42 14.73
CA LEU A 98 3.98 6.87 14.79
C LEU A 98 2.67 7.65 14.84
N LEU A 99 1.68 7.23 14.06
CA LEU A 99 0.36 7.86 14.06
C LEU A 99 -0.40 7.61 15.36
N GLN A 100 -0.39 6.37 15.89
CA GLN A 100 -1.02 6.06 17.18
C GLN A 100 -0.37 6.82 18.34
N GLU A 101 0.96 6.90 18.40
CA GLU A 101 1.67 7.68 19.42
C GLU A 101 1.32 9.16 19.37
N ALA A 102 1.15 9.73 18.17
CA ALA A 102 0.72 11.12 18.02
C ALA A 102 -0.72 11.34 18.49
N ILE A 103 -1.63 10.42 18.21
CA ILE A 103 -3.03 10.47 18.67
C ILE A 103 -3.10 10.46 20.19
N GLU A 104 -2.38 9.54 20.83
CA GLU A 104 -2.34 9.43 22.29
C GLU A 104 -1.70 10.67 22.93
N ALA A 105 -0.59 11.18 22.37
CA ALA A 105 0.08 12.39 22.86
C ALA A 105 -0.79 13.65 22.75
N LEU A 106 -1.67 13.72 21.74
CA LEU A 106 -2.65 14.80 21.56
C LEU A 106 -3.89 14.64 22.45
N GLY A 107 -4.04 13.51 23.15
CA GLY A 107 -5.24 13.20 23.95
C GLY A 107 -6.47 12.87 23.09
N PHE A 108 -6.27 12.45 21.85
CA PHE A 108 -7.34 12.14 20.90
C PHE A 108 -7.76 10.66 20.89
N GLY A 109 -7.15 9.80 21.71
CA GLY A 109 -7.40 8.35 21.69
C GLY A 109 -8.88 7.95 21.81
N GLU A 110 -9.64 8.62 22.67
CA GLU A 110 -11.08 8.35 22.81
C GLU A 110 -11.95 9.13 21.79
N THR A 111 -11.35 10.07 21.05
CA THR A 111 -12.06 10.97 20.13
C THR A 111 -12.02 10.48 18.69
N ILE A 112 -10.91 9.88 18.27
CA ILE A 112 -10.73 9.44 16.87
C ILE A 112 -10.10 8.05 16.80
N SER A 113 -10.36 7.35 15.71
CA SER A 113 -9.71 6.08 15.35
C SER A 113 -9.11 6.20 13.95
N LEU A 114 -7.92 5.63 13.76
CA LEU A 114 -7.36 5.44 12.42
C LEU A 114 -7.66 4.02 11.95
N ILE A 115 -8.18 3.92 10.74
CA ILE A 115 -8.61 2.68 10.11
C ILE A 115 -7.70 2.42 8.91
N LYS A 116 -6.90 1.35 8.97
CA LYS A 116 -6.00 0.92 7.89
C LYS A 116 -6.74 0.01 6.91
N ASN A 117 -7.70 0.59 6.20
CA ASN A 117 -8.50 -0.10 5.19
C ASN A 117 -8.46 0.68 3.86
N ASN A 118 -9.42 0.46 2.96
CA ASN A 118 -9.48 1.14 1.67
C ASN A 118 -10.86 1.66 1.27
N ILE A 119 -11.84 1.59 2.17
CA ILE A 119 -13.23 1.95 1.85
C ILE A 119 -13.87 2.75 2.97
N ASP A 120 -14.82 3.59 2.60
CA ASP A 120 -15.82 4.15 3.50
C ASP A 120 -17.19 3.53 3.14
N HIS A 121 -17.81 2.85 4.11
CA HIS A 121 -19.11 2.21 3.93
C HIS A 121 -20.27 3.20 3.68
N GLU A 122 -20.13 4.45 4.12
CA GLU A 122 -21.21 5.44 4.03
C GLU A 122 -21.15 6.23 2.71
N THR A 123 -19.95 6.65 2.30
CA THR A 123 -19.78 7.45 1.07
C THR A 123 -19.40 6.63 -0.16
N ASP A 124 -19.03 5.35 0.02
CA ASP A 124 -18.45 4.48 -1.02
C ASP A 124 -17.13 5.03 -1.59
N ALA A 125 -16.50 5.97 -0.86
CA ALA A 125 -15.16 6.45 -1.16
C ALA A 125 -14.14 5.33 -0.99
N THR A 126 -13.05 5.42 -1.74
CA THR A 126 -11.92 4.50 -1.62
C THR A 126 -10.60 5.26 -1.60
N PHE A 127 -9.67 4.77 -0.81
CA PHE A 127 -8.35 5.36 -0.57
C PHE A 127 -7.25 4.29 -0.67
N GLY A 128 -6.02 4.76 -0.89
CA GLY A 128 -4.90 3.99 -1.43
C GLY A 128 -4.16 3.09 -0.45
N SER A 129 -3.81 1.89 -0.92
CA SER A 129 -2.59 1.18 -0.51
C SER A 129 -1.77 0.95 -1.77
N HIS A 130 -0.77 1.79 -2.00
CA HIS A 130 0.01 1.72 -3.24
C HIS A 130 1.31 0.97 -3.05
N GLU A 131 1.58 0.07 -3.97
CA GLU A 131 2.80 -0.72 -3.98
C GLU A 131 3.75 -0.18 -5.02
N ASN A 132 5.03 -0.09 -4.66
CA ASN A 132 6.09 0.42 -5.49
C ASN A 132 7.18 -0.62 -5.65
N TYR A 133 7.50 -0.96 -6.89
CA TYR A 133 8.58 -1.89 -7.21
C TYR A 133 9.53 -1.26 -8.22
N LEU A 134 10.81 -1.21 -7.88
CA LEU A 134 11.84 -0.90 -8.85
C LEU A 134 12.02 -2.09 -9.81
N VAL A 135 12.02 -1.80 -11.10
CA VAL A 135 12.34 -2.75 -12.16
C VAL A 135 13.39 -2.16 -13.09
N THR A 136 14.06 -3.01 -13.85
CA THR A 136 15.03 -2.55 -14.84
C THR A 136 14.36 -1.72 -15.94
N ARG A 137 15.09 -0.80 -16.59
CA ARG A 137 14.56 -0.01 -17.72
C ARG A 137 14.06 -0.87 -18.88
N ARG A 138 14.58 -2.10 -18.98
CA ARG A 138 14.24 -3.11 -20.00
C ARG A 138 12.95 -3.86 -19.71
N PHE A 139 12.32 -3.66 -18.54
CA PHE A 139 11.04 -4.28 -18.22
C PHE A 139 10.02 -4.06 -19.34
N PRO A 140 9.29 -5.09 -19.80
CA PRO A 140 8.48 -5.01 -21.01
C PRO A 140 7.13 -4.32 -20.76
N PHE A 141 7.12 -2.98 -20.71
CA PHE A 141 5.92 -2.14 -20.48
C PHE A 141 4.87 -2.14 -21.61
N SER A 142 5.03 -2.96 -22.65
CA SER A 142 3.99 -3.14 -23.66
C SER A 142 2.77 -3.87 -23.08
N ARG A 143 1.56 -3.64 -23.62
CA ARG A 143 0.34 -4.35 -23.18
C ARG A 143 0.54 -5.87 -23.12
N ARG A 144 1.22 -6.44 -24.13
CA ARG A 144 1.56 -7.87 -24.17
C ARG A 144 2.56 -8.28 -23.08
N GLY A 145 3.57 -7.45 -22.83
CA GLY A 145 4.59 -7.71 -21.80
C GLY A 145 4.06 -7.59 -20.37
N LEU A 146 3.02 -6.77 -20.16
CA LEU A 146 2.33 -6.63 -18.88
C LEU A 146 1.22 -7.66 -18.67
N SER A 147 0.82 -8.42 -19.69
CA SER A 147 -0.27 -9.41 -19.59
C SER A 147 -0.07 -10.44 -18.47
N PRO A 148 1.13 -11.03 -18.28
CA PRO A 148 1.35 -11.96 -17.16
C PRO A 148 1.24 -11.27 -15.80
N LEU A 149 1.69 -10.02 -15.70
CA LEU A 149 1.54 -9.23 -14.47
C LEU A 149 0.06 -9.01 -14.16
N VAL A 150 -0.74 -8.60 -15.14
CA VAL A 150 -2.20 -8.40 -14.98
C VAL A 150 -2.88 -9.69 -14.51
N THR A 151 -2.63 -10.83 -15.16
CA THR A 151 -3.19 -12.13 -14.74
C THR A 151 -2.85 -12.44 -13.28
N PHE A 152 -1.57 -12.28 -12.89
CA PHE A 152 -1.13 -12.53 -11.53
C PHE A 152 -1.78 -11.57 -10.53
N LEU A 153 -1.83 -10.27 -10.83
CA LEU A 153 -2.39 -9.24 -9.96
C LEU A 153 -3.91 -9.43 -9.75
N VAL A 154 -4.64 -9.84 -10.79
CA VAL A 154 -6.09 -10.11 -10.69
C VAL A 154 -6.37 -11.31 -9.79
N THR A 155 -5.52 -12.32 -9.82
CA THR A 155 -5.74 -13.58 -9.10
C THR A 155 -5.10 -13.62 -7.70
N ARG A 156 -4.09 -12.78 -7.40
CA ARG A 156 -3.43 -12.77 -6.08
C ARG A 156 -4.33 -12.31 -4.92
N GLN A 157 -5.43 -11.60 -5.21
CA GLN A 157 -6.36 -11.13 -4.17
C GLN A 157 -6.97 -12.26 -3.32
N ILE A 158 -6.95 -13.50 -3.81
CA ILE A 158 -7.36 -14.69 -3.04
C ILE A 158 -6.49 -14.91 -1.79
N PHE A 159 -5.27 -14.36 -1.73
CA PHE A 159 -4.41 -14.40 -0.55
C PHE A 159 -3.89 -13.03 -0.10
N THR A 160 -4.09 -11.96 -0.86
CA THR A 160 -3.67 -10.59 -0.46
C THR A 160 -4.84 -9.68 -0.10
N GLY A 161 -6.08 -10.09 -0.34
CA GLY A 161 -7.26 -9.28 -0.04
C GLY A 161 -7.53 -9.13 1.45
N SER A 162 -8.12 -7.99 1.83
CA SER A 162 -8.44 -7.65 3.22
C SER A 162 -9.92 -7.79 3.56
N GLY A 163 -10.73 -8.04 2.56
CA GLY A 163 -12.15 -8.31 2.65
C GLY A 163 -13.02 -7.11 3.09
N ARG A 164 -14.28 -7.12 2.66
CA ARG A 164 -15.31 -6.14 3.04
C ARG A 164 -16.67 -6.80 3.11
N ILE A 165 -17.56 -6.21 3.91
CA ILE A 165 -18.99 -6.47 3.77
C ILE A 165 -19.57 -5.68 2.61
N GLY A 166 -20.55 -6.27 1.92
CA GLY A 166 -21.24 -5.57 0.83
C GLY A 166 -20.42 -5.45 -0.44
N ALA A 167 -20.90 -4.60 -1.33
CA ALA A 167 -20.27 -4.26 -2.61
C ALA A 167 -20.31 -2.75 -2.81
N ALA A 168 -19.38 -2.23 -3.61
CA ALA A 168 -19.46 -0.84 -4.02
C ALA A 168 -20.64 -0.65 -4.98
N ASN A 169 -21.20 0.55 -5.01
CA ASN A 169 -22.16 0.87 -6.05
C ASN A 169 -21.45 0.88 -7.40
N PRO A 170 -22.12 0.47 -8.49
CA PRO A 170 -21.55 0.60 -9.83
C PRO A 170 -21.14 2.06 -10.07
N GLN A 171 -19.84 2.32 -10.16
CA GLN A 171 -19.33 3.67 -10.35
C GLN A 171 -19.79 4.24 -11.70
N ASP A 172 -20.13 5.53 -11.72
CA ASP A 172 -20.27 6.34 -12.93
C ASP A 172 -18.88 6.60 -13.56
N ALA A 173 -18.09 5.54 -13.76
CA ALA A 173 -16.79 5.59 -14.38
C ALA A 173 -16.93 5.55 -15.90
N TRP A 174 -16.06 6.26 -16.60
CA TRP A 174 -15.94 6.15 -18.04
C TRP A 174 -15.00 5.00 -18.37
N ILE A 175 -15.51 3.98 -19.06
CA ILE A 175 -14.73 2.81 -19.45
C ILE A 175 -14.43 2.87 -20.95
N GLN A 176 -13.23 2.42 -21.32
CA GLN A 176 -12.86 2.28 -22.72
C GLN A 176 -13.38 0.94 -23.26
N VAL A 177 -14.28 0.99 -24.24
CA VAL A 177 -14.76 -0.17 -24.98
C VAL A 177 -14.36 0.03 -26.44
N ASP A 178 -13.46 -0.82 -26.94
CA ASP A 178 -12.77 -0.65 -28.23
C ASP A 178 -12.09 0.73 -28.39
N ARG A 179 -12.65 1.60 -29.25
CA ARG A 179 -12.21 2.98 -29.52
C ARG A 179 -13.14 4.03 -28.92
N LEU A 180 -14.13 3.63 -28.12
CA LEU A 180 -15.12 4.51 -27.54
C LEU A 180 -14.95 4.59 -26.02
N ILE A 181 -15.18 5.78 -25.47
CA ILE A 181 -15.24 6.00 -24.03
C ILE A 181 -16.72 6.14 -23.67
N VAL A 182 -17.25 5.22 -22.88
CA VAL A 182 -18.68 5.14 -22.53
C VAL A 182 -18.88 5.12 -21.01
N PRO A 183 -19.98 5.67 -20.47
CA PRO A 183 -20.27 5.56 -19.05
C PRO A 183 -20.59 4.10 -18.72
N ARG A 184 -19.95 3.54 -17.67
CA ARG A 184 -20.13 2.14 -17.25
C ARG A 184 -21.59 1.81 -16.94
N GLY A 185 -22.33 2.78 -16.38
CA GLY A 185 -23.77 2.66 -16.10
C GLY A 185 -24.66 2.52 -17.34
N ALA A 186 -24.15 2.77 -18.56
CA ALA A 186 -24.89 2.57 -19.80
C ALA A 186 -24.90 1.11 -20.28
N LEU A 187 -23.96 0.28 -19.80
CA LEU A 187 -23.74 -1.09 -20.28
C LEU A 187 -24.30 -2.16 -19.33
N ARG A 188 -24.40 -1.90 -18.02
CA ARG A 188 -25.10 -2.80 -17.09
C ARG A 188 -26.57 -2.41 -16.97
N GLN A 189 -27.46 -3.34 -17.30
CA GLN A 189 -28.83 -3.27 -16.77
C GLN A 189 -28.71 -3.15 -15.25
N ARG A 190 -29.45 -2.21 -14.64
CA ARG A 190 -29.59 -2.09 -13.18
C ARG A 190 -30.06 -3.44 -12.62
N SER A 191 -29.15 -4.34 -12.31
CA SER A 191 -29.48 -5.55 -11.58
C SER A 191 -29.93 -5.10 -10.21
N SER A 192 -31.12 -5.55 -9.81
CA SER A 192 -31.55 -5.63 -8.42
C SER A 192 -30.34 -5.79 -7.51
N GLN A 193 -30.13 -4.86 -6.55
CA GLN A 193 -29.04 -4.92 -5.57
C GLN A 193 -28.96 -6.35 -5.03
N THR A 194 -28.03 -7.11 -5.58
CA THR A 194 -27.85 -8.50 -5.17
C THR A 194 -27.14 -8.38 -3.85
N LEU A 195 -27.78 -8.89 -2.82
CA LEU A 195 -27.27 -8.80 -1.47
C LEU A 195 -25.91 -9.50 -1.46
N MET A 196 -24.84 -8.73 -1.26
CA MET A 196 -23.47 -9.23 -1.25
C MET A 196 -23.03 -9.36 0.21
N PRO A 197 -22.97 -10.57 0.78
CA PRO A 197 -22.61 -10.75 2.19
C PRO A 197 -21.19 -10.27 2.48
N PHE A 198 -20.23 -10.76 1.70
CA PHE A 198 -18.81 -10.52 1.91
C PHE A 198 -18.05 -10.57 0.58
N GLN A 199 -17.00 -9.78 0.46
CA GLN A 199 -16.05 -9.86 -0.65
C GLN A 199 -14.64 -10.02 -0.11
N ILE A 200 -13.74 -10.66 -0.86
CA ILE A 200 -12.36 -10.87 -0.41
C ILE A 200 -11.45 -9.66 -0.64
N SER A 201 -11.80 -8.74 -1.55
CA SER A 201 -11.07 -7.48 -1.76
C SER A 201 -11.93 -6.26 -1.48
N GLN A 202 -11.32 -5.25 -0.86
CA GLN A 202 -11.94 -3.94 -0.68
C GLN A 202 -11.87 -3.10 -1.96
N ARG A 203 -10.80 -3.24 -2.74
CA ARG A 203 -10.50 -2.41 -3.92
C ARG A 203 -11.10 -2.92 -5.23
N ALA A 204 -11.38 -4.22 -5.36
CA ALA A 204 -11.78 -4.83 -6.65
C ALA A 204 -12.93 -4.10 -7.37
N ASP A 205 -13.99 -3.73 -6.66
CA ASP A 205 -15.13 -3.01 -7.25
C ASP A 205 -14.78 -1.61 -7.76
N HIS A 206 -13.72 -0.99 -7.22
CA HIS A 206 -13.30 0.37 -7.55
C HIS A 206 -12.27 0.45 -8.69
N ILE A 207 -11.79 -0.69 -9.20
CA ILE A 207 -10.92 -0.79 -10.38
C ILE A 207 -11.79 -0.91 -11.64
N VAL A 208 -11.50 -0.07 -12.64
CA VAL A 208 -12.34 0.09 -13.84
C VAL A 208 -11.58 -0.04 -15.16
N ASN A 209 -10.24 -0.08 -15.12
CA ASN A 209 -9.39 -0.17 -16.31
C ASN A 209 -8.26 -1.22 -16.13
N ASP A 210 -7.78 -1.79 -17.23
CA ASP A 210 -6.56 -2.64 -17.21
C ASP A 210 -5.30 -1.77 -16.99
N PHE A 211 -5.17 -0.72 -17.81
CA PHE A 211 -4.00 0.15 -17.91
C PHE A 211 -4.45 1.61 -17.94
N PHE A 212 -3.83 2.47 -17.12
CA PHE A 212 -4.08 3.92 -17.18
C PHE A 212 -2.92 4.71 -16.58
N GLU A 213 -2.71 5.97 -17.02
CA GLU A 213 -1.59 6.82 -16.60
C GLU A 213 -1.96 7.86 -15.52
N TRP A 214 -3.22 8.33 -15.48
CA TRP A 214 -3.67 9.40 -14.57
C TRP A 214 -4.66 8.89 -13.51
N VAL A 215 -4.27 9.00 -12.23
CA VAL A 215 -4.91 8.29 -11.10
C VAL A 215 -6.25 8.91 -10.67
N GLN A 216 -6.47 10.20 -10.91
CA GLN A 216 -7.53 10.94 -10.21
C GLN A 216 -8.97 10.57 -10.60
N GLN A 217 -9.21 9.83 -11.71
CA GLN A 217 -10.56 9.40 -12.11
C GLN A 217 -10.63 8.01 -12.79
N ASN A 218 -9.49 7.34 -13.02
CA ASN A 218 -9.43 6.08 -13.79
C ASN A 218 -8.46 5.10 -13.14
N ARG A 219 -8.91 4.46 -12.06
CA ARG A 219 -8.15 3.42 -11.35
C ARG A 219 -7.94 2.21 -12.24
N ALA A 220 -6.69 1.79 -12.39
CA ALA A 220 -6.27 0.69 -13.25
C ALA A 220 -5.56 -0.41 -12.47
N ILE A 221 -5.56 -1.63 -13.04
CA ILE A 221 -4.79 -2.76 -12.51
C ILE A 221 -3.29 -2.41 -12.51
N VAL A 222 -2.77 -1.86 -13.61
CA VAL A 222 -1.38 -1.38 -13.70
C VAL A 222 -1.35 0.09 -14.09
N ASN A 223 -0.72 0.92 -13.24
CA ASN A 223 -0.42 2.30 -13.60
C ASN A 223 0.83 2.34 -14.50
N THR A 224 0.72 3.00 -15.66
CA THR A 224 1.80 3.08 -16.65
C THR A 224 2.63 4.36 -16.55
N ARG A 225 2.44 5.19 -15.52
CA ARG A 225 3.22 6.41 -15.28
C ARG A 225 4.71 6.11 -15.17
N ASP A 226 5.53 6.72 -16.03
CA ASP A 226 6.99 6.52 -16.08
C ASP A 226 7.71 7.51 -15.17
N GLU A 227 7.55 7.35 -13.85
CA GLU A 227 8.25 8.12 -12.83
C GLU A 227 9.12 7.20 -11.96
N PRO A 228 10.37 6.94 -12.37
CA PRO A 228 11.22 5.94 -11.71
C PRO A 228 11.68 6.34 -10.31
N LEU A 229 11.66 7.64 -9.99
CA LEU A 229 12.29 8.20 -8.79
C LEU A 229 13.75 7.72 -8.61
N ALA A 230 14.45 7.41 -9.71
CA ALA A 230 15.80 6.87 -9.78
C ALA A 230 16.40 7.30 -11.14
N ASP A 231 17.60 6.81 -11.49
CA ASP A 231 18.16 7.05 -12.84
C ASP A 231 17.18 6.55 -13.93
N PRO A 232 16.59 7.44 -14.75
CA PRO A 232 15.59 7.06 -15.75
C PRO A 232 16.17 6.24 -16.91
N ASN A 233 17.49 6.19 -17.06
CA ASN A 233 18.14 5.35 -18.08
C ASN A 233 18.31 3.91 -17.60
N GLN A 234 18.29 3.67 -16.28
CA GLN A 234 18.56 2.35 -15.69
C GLN A 234 17.30 1.69 -15.13
N TYR A 235 16.33 2.47 -14.67
CA TYR A 235 15.21 1.95 -13.89
C TYR A 235 13.84 2.47 -14.35
N ARG A 236 12.82 1.76 -13.89
CA ARG A 236 11.40 2.14 -13.89
C ARG A 236 10.82 1.83 -12.51
N ARG A 237 9.71 2.47 -12.18
CA ARG A 237 8.90 2.17 -11.00
C ARG A 237 7.57 1.59 -11.46
N ILE A 238 7.26 0.37 -11.05
CA ILE A 238 5.91 -0.18 -11.15
C ILE A 238 5.15 0.37 -9.94
N HIS A 239 4.09 1.12 -10.20
CA HIS A 239 3.20 1.68 -9.18
C HIS A 239 1.84 0.99 -9.30
N LEU A 240 1.45 0.23 -8.28
CA LEU A 240 0.20 -0.54 -8.28
C LEU A 240 -0.79 0.08 -7.30
N LEU A 241 -2.05 0.17 -7.74
CA LEU A 241 -3.13 0.84 -6.99
C LEU A 241 -4.26 -0.13 -6.59
N LEU A 242 -4.19 -1.39 -7.01
CA LEU A 242 -5.26 -2.36 -6.80
C LEU A 242 -5.20 -3.10 -5.45
N GLY A 243 -4.06 -3.05 -4.76
CA GLY A 243 -3.85 -3.80 -3.52
C GLY A 243 -4.67 -3.24 -2.37
N ASP A 244 -5.13 -4.12 -1.48
CA ASP A 244 -5.75 -3.72 -0.23
C ASP A 244 -4.67 -3.39 0.82
N SER A 245 -5.00 -2.54 1.79
CA SER A 245 -4.23 -2.31 3.02
C SER A 245 -4.32 -3.55 3.91
N ASN A 246 -3.19 -4.12 4.32
CA ASN A 246 -3.14 -5.38 5.07
C ASN A 246 -2.80 -5.16 6.55
N MET A 247 -3.52 -5.85 7.44
CA MET A 247 -3.26 -5.87 8.88
C MET A 247 -2.31 -7.02 9.25
N ALA A 248 -2.40 -8.18 8.59
CA ALA A 248 -1.47 -9.28 8.79
C ALA A 248 -0.09 -8.98 8.19
N GLU A 249 0.97 -9.06 9.00
CA GLU A 249 2.36 -8.88 8.55
C GLU A 249 2.73 -9.86 7.43
N VAL A 250 2.27 -11.12 7.54
CA VAL A 250 2.47 -12.15 6.52
C VAL A 250 1.75 -11.82 5.22
N ALA A 251 0.55 -11.24 5.26
CA ALA A 251 -0.19 -10.84 4.06
C ALA A 251 0.55 -9.72 3.32
N THR A 252 1.03 -8.69 4.03
CA THR A 252 1.86 -7.63 3.45
C THR A 252 3.12 -8.21 2.79
N ALA A 253 3.82 -9.09 3.49
CA ALA A 253 5.05 -9.70 3.00
C ALA A 253 4.82 -10.60 1.77
N LEU A 254 3.76 -11.42 1.79
CA LEU A 254 3.37 -12.25 0.65
C LEU A 254 2.97 -11.39 -0.55
N LYS A 255 2.17 -10.34 -0.34
CA LYS A 255 1.76 -9.39 -1.40
C LYS A 255 2.99 -8.80 -2.10
N MET A 256 3.95 -8.31 -1.32
CA MET A 256 5.16 -7.67 -1.86
C MET A 256 6.14 -8.68 -2.45
N GLY A 257 6.35 -9.81 -1.78
CA GLY A 257 7.29 -10.85 -2.17
C GLY A 257 6.89 -11.60 -3.44
N THR A 258 5.66 -12.12 -3.50
CA THR A 258 5.18 -12.87 -4.67
C THR A 258 5.16 -11.98 -5.92
N THR A 259 4.74 -10.73 -5.77
CA THR A 259 4.81 -9.74 -6.86
C THR A 259 6.25 -9.47 -7.29
N GLY A 260 7.19 -9.33 -6.35
CA GLY A 260 8.62 -9.20 -6.65
C GLY A 260 9.17 -10.36 -7.46
N LEU A 261 8.81 -11.60 -7.14
CA LEU A 261 9.21 -12.79 -7.90
C LEU A 261 8.58 -12.83 -9.29
N VAL A 262 7.30 -12.48 -9.42
CA VAL A 262 6.62 -12.43 -10.72
C VAL A 262 7.19 -11.35 -11.63
N LEU A 263 7.52 -10.18 -11.10
CA LEU A 263 8.25 -9.16 -11.85
C LEU A 263 9.59 -9.71 -12.36
N GLN A 264 10.33 -10.45 -11.53
CA GLN A 264 11.58 -11.11 -11.95
C GLN A 264 11.34 -12.13 -13.09
N LEU A 265 10.30 -12.98 -12.97
CA LEU A 265 9.93 -13.92 -14.04
C LEU A 265 9.64 -13.19 -15.36
N ILE A 266 8.96 -12.05 -15.32
CA ILE A 266 8.65 -11.25 -16.50
C ILE A 266 9.93 -10.62 -17.09
N GLU A 267 10.82 -10.08 -16.25
CA GLU A 267 12.12 -9.53 -16.67
C GLU A 267 12.98 -10.58 -17.39
N GLU A 268 12.93 -11.83 -16.93
CA GLU A 268 13.70 -12.94 -17.48
C GLU A 268 12.96 -13.70 -18.60
N GLY A 269 11.72 -13.34 -18.93
CA GLY A 269 10.91 -14.02 -19.95
C GLY A 269 10.48 -15.44 -19.56
N LYS A 270 10.39 -15.72 -18.25
CA LYS A 270 10.03 -17.02 -17.65
C LYS A 270 8.60 -17.08 -17.09
N ALA A 271 7.82 -16.02 -17.23
CA ALA A 271 6.44 -16.00 -16.77
C ALA A 271 5.58 -17.05 -17.54
N PRO A 272 4.62 -17.72 -16.88
CA PRO A 272 3.76 -18.71 -17.54
C PRO A 272 2.95 -18.08 -18.67
N ALA A 273 2.77 -18.84 -19.75
CA ALA A 273 2.01 -18.44 -20.94
C ALA A 273 0.72 -19.27 -21.05
N GLY A 274 -0.29 -18.73 -21.73
CA GLY A 274 -1.58 -19.41 -21.91
C GLY A 274 -2.53 -19.31 -20.72
N VAL A 275 -2.21 -18.43 -19.75
CA VAL A 275 -3.02 -18.09 -18.58
C VAL A 275 -3.56 -16.65 -18.65
N GLU A 276 -3.49 -16.01 -19.81
CA GLU A 276 -4.01 -14.67 -20.03
C GLU A 276 -5.53 -14.64 -19.85
N LEU A 277 -6.03 -13.69 -19.05
CA LEU A 277 -7.45 -13.52 -18.76
C LEU A 277 -8.18 -12.88 -19.95
N ASP A 278 -9.43 -13.29 -20.17
CA ASP A 278 -10.31 -12.75 -21.22
C ASP A 278 -10.66 -11.28 -20.93
N GLU A 279 -11.30 -11.03 -19.78
CA GLU A 279 -11.72 -9.70 -19.31
C GLU A 279 -11.17 -9.44 -17.88
N PRO A 280 -9.94 -8.89 -17.74
CA PRO A 280 -9.24 -8.82 -16.45
C PRO A 280 -9.98 -8.02 -15.37
N VAL A 281 -10.57 -6.88 -15.70
CA VAL A 281 -11.32 -6.04 -14.74
C VAL A 281 -12.58 -6.74 -14.26
N GLU A 282 -13.34 -7.37 -15.16
CA GLU A 282 -14.55 -8.12 -14.77
C GLU A 282 -14.17 -9.34 -13.92
N THR A 283 -13.13 -10.07 -14.34
CA THR A 283 -12.58 -11.21 -13.61
C THR A 283 -12.13 -10.81 -12.18
N LEU A 284 -11.49 -9.65 -12.02
CA LEU A 284 -11.10 -9.13 -10.70
C LEU A 284 -12.31 -8.98 -9.77
N GLN A 285 -13.41 -8.44 -10.28
CA GLN A 285 -14.64 -8.24 -9.50
C GLN A 285 -15.35 -9.57 -9.22
N GLU A 286 -15.43 -10.45 -10.21
CA GLU A 286 -16.05 -11.78 -10.08
C GLU A 286 -15.33 -12.64 -9.04
N ILE A 287 -13.99 -12.67 -9.06
CA ILE A 287 -13.21 -13.36 -8.02
C ILE A 287 -13.54 -12.81 -6.63
N SER A 288 -13.62 -11.48 -6.50
CA SER A 288 -13.88 -10.84 -5.21
C SER A 288 -15.27 -11.16 -4.65
N GLN A 289 -16.24 -11.28 -5.55
CA GLN A 289 -17.66 -11.49 -5.24
C GLN A 289 -18.06 -12.98 -5.14
N ASP A 290 -17.16 -13.91 -5.42
CA ASP A 290 -17.44 -15.35 -5.37
C ASP A 290 -17.60 -15.87 -3.93
N GLN A 291 -18.86 -16.08 -3.53
CA GLN A 291 -19.22 -16.61 -2.21
C GLN A 291 -18.90 -18.10 -2.04
N GLU A 292 -18.81 -18.85 -3.14
CA GLU A 292 -18.47 -20.27 -3.13
C GLU A 292 -16.95 -20.49 -3.11
N ARG A 293 -16.16 -19.43 -3.36
CA ARG A 293 -14.70 -19.43 -3.37
C ARG A 293 -14.11 -20.49 -4.31
N GLN A 294 -14.79 -20.72 -5.44
CA GLN A 294 -14.29 -21.60 -6.50
C GLN A 294 -13.30 -20.86 -7.41
N TRP A 295 -13.48 -19.54 -7.53
CA TRP A 295 -12.67 -18.59 -8.27
C TRP A 295 -12.36 -19.05 -9.69
N ILE A 296 -13.37 -19.56 -10.39
CA ILE A 296 -13.25 -20.03 -11.77
C ILE A 296 -13.26 -18.83 -12.71
N VAL A 297 -12.19 -18.68 -13.50
CA VAL A 297 -12.00 -17.56 -14.44
C VAL A 297 -11.96 -18.04 -15.88
N ARG A 298 -12.24 -17.14 -16.81
CA ARG A 298 -12.16 -17.38 -18.26
C ARG A 298 -10.85 -16.85 -18.83
N LEU A 299 -10.15 -17.70 -19.58
CA LEU A 299 -8.91 -17.36 -20.28
C LEU A 299 -9.19 -16.91 -21.71
N GLN A 300 -8.26 -16.16 -22.31
CA GLN A 300 -8.32 -15.75 -23.73
C GLN A 300 -8.38 -16.95 -24.70
N SER A 301 -7.90 -18.12 -24.27
CA SER A 301 -8.02 -19.36 -25.04
C SER A 301 -9.44 -19.92 -25.09
N GLY A 302 -10.41 -19.32 -24.38
CA GLY A 302 -11.77 -19.81 -24.19
C GLY A 302 -11.90 -20.94 -23.16
N LYS A 303 -10.80 -21.33 -22.49
CA LYS A 303 -10.82 -22.32 -21.41
C LYS A 303 -11.16 -21.64 -20.08
N THR A 304 -11.61 -22.43 -19.11
CA THR A 304 -11.73 -22.01 -17.72
C THR A 304 -10.62 -22.60 -16.86
N MET A 305 -10.26 -21.89 -15.80
CA MET A 305 -9.22 -22.29 -14.84
C MET A 305 -9.52 -21.65 -13.49
N SER A 306 -9.17 -22.28 -12.36
CA SER A 306 -9.32 -21.60 -11.07
C SER A 306 -8.20 -20.57 -10.87
N ALA A 307 -8.47 -19.50 -10.11
CA ALA A 307 -7.46 -18.53 -9.69
C ALA A 307 -6.31 -19.21 -8.92
N ILE A 308 -6.60 -20.27 -8.17
CA ILE A 308 -5.59 -21.09 -7.48
C ILE A 308 -4.67 -21.77 -8.50
N ASP A 309 -5.21 -22.44 -9.52
CA ASP A 309 -4.40 -23.11 -10.55
C ASP A 309 -3.51 -22.12 -11.32
N ILE A 310 -3.99 -20.89 -11.56
CA ILE A 310 -3.20 -19.82 -12.17
C ILE A 310 -2.03 -19.45 -11.25
N GLN A 311 -2.31 -19.21 -9.97
CA GLN A 311 -1.28 -18.86 -8.99
C GLN A 311 -0.26 -19.99 -8.80
N GLU A 312 -0.68 -21.25 -8.82
CA GLU A 312 0.22 -22.41 -8.79
C GLU A 312 1.15 -22.49 -10.00
N GLN A 313 0.71 -22.06 -11.18
CA GLN A 313 1.59 -21.98 -12.35
C GLN A 313 2.67 -20.90 -12.20
N PHE A 314 2.32 -19.74 -11.64
CA PHE A 314 3.33 -18.72 -11.32
C PHE A 314 4.29 -19.19 -10.23
N LEU A 315 3.77 -19.83 -9.17
CA LEU A 315 4.58 -20.43 -8.12
C LEU A 315 5.53 -21.49 -8.67
N ALA A 316 5.06 -22.39 -9.52
CA ALA A 316 5.89 -23.43 -10.14
C ALA A 316 7.04 -22.81 -10.96
N ALA A 317 6.75 -21.80 -11.78
CA ALA A 317 7.77 -21.08 -12.54
C ALA A 317 8.77 -20.34 -11.62
N ALA A 318 8.29 -19.70 -10.55
CA ALA A 318 9.14 -19.01 -9.58
C ALA A 318 10.01 -19.98 -8.79
N ARG A 319 9.47 -21.12 -8.37
CA ARG A 319 10.19 -22.15 -7.62
C ARG A 319 11.25 -22.83 -8.50
N GLU A 320 10.94 -23.13 -9.76
CA GLU A 320 11.92 -23.64 -10.72
C GLU A 320 13.06 -22.63 -10.95
N ALA A 321 12.75 -21.35 -11.05
CA ALA A 321 13.72 -20.32 -11.37
C ALA A 321 14.59 -19.88 -10.18
N TYR A 322 14.02 -19.84 -8.96
CA TYR A 322 14.60 -19.08 -7.85
C TYR A 322 14.69 -19.82 -6.51
N ALA A 323 14.25 -21.08 -6.41
CA ALA A 323 14.46 -21.84 -5.17
C ALA A 323 15.97 -21.97 -4.85
N GLY A 324 16.33 -21.70 -3.60
CA GLY A 324 17.71 -21.67 -3.13
C GLY A 324 18.48 -20.39 -3.48
N GLN A 325 17.82 -19.35 -4.00
CA GLN A 325 18.48 -18.07 -4.32
C GLN A 325 18.90 -17.30 -3.06
N ASP A 326 18.00 -17.17 -2.08
CA ASP A 326 18.21 -16.54 -0.79
C ASP A 326 17.09 -16.92 0.20
N GLU A 327 17.34 -16.80 1.51
CA GLU A 327 16.40 -17.22 2.56
C GLU A 327 15.04 -16.51 2.48
N GLU A 328 15.03 -15.22 2.11
CA GLU A 328 13.79 -14.45 1.97
C GLU A 328 12.96 -14.94 0.77
N THR A 329 13.62 -15.28 -0.34
CA THR A 329 12.95 -15.86 -1.52
C THR A 329 12.35 -17.21 -1.22
N ASP A 330 13.11 -18.09 -0.54
CA ASP A 330 12.62 -19.41 -0.16
C ASP A 330 11.44 -19.30 0.81
N TRP A 331 11.50 -18.36 1.77
CA TRP A 331 10.37 -18.07 2.64
C TRP A 331 9.13 -17.64 1.85
N VAL A 332 9.26 -16.73 0.88
CA VAL A 332 8.12 -16.29 0.04
C VAL A 332 7.53 -17.47 -0.74
N LEU A 333 8.37 -18.30 -1.37
CA LEU A 333 7.93 -19.47 -2.14
C LEU A 333 7.17 -20.46 -1.25
N ASP A 334 7.71 -20.75 -0.06
CA ASP A 334 7.12 -21.72 0.87
C ASP A 334 5.82 -21.20 1.49
N GLN A 335 5.75 -19.92 1.85
CA GLN A 335 4.50 -19.31 2.32
C GLN A 335 3.45 -19.25 1.22
N TRP A 336 3.84 -18.95 -0.02
CA TRP A 336 2.93 -18.92 -1.16
C TRP A 336 2.34 -20.31 -1.43
N GLU A 337 3.18 -21.35 -1.46
CA GLU A 337 2.73 -22.74 -1.59
C GLU A 337 1.80 -23.17 -0.45
N SER A 338 2.17 -22.86 0.80
CA SER A 338 1.36 -23.21 1.97
C SER A 338 -0.01 -22.55 1.91
N VAL A 339 -0.09 -21.27 1.56
CA VAL A 339 -1.37 -20.53 1.47
C VAL A 339 -2.23 -21.06 0.33
N LEU A 340 -1.66 -21.32 -0.86
CA LEU A 340 -2.42 -21.92 -1.97
C LEU A 340 -2.94 -23.32 -1.62
N THR A 341 -2.15 -24.12 -0.90
CA THR A 341 -2.56 -25.45 -0.42
C THR A 341 -3.75 -25.34 0.55
N ASP A 342 -3.69 -24.40 1.49
CA ASP A 342 -4.76 -24.20 2.48
C ASP A 342 -6.02 -23.61 1.84
N LEU A 343 -5.89 -22.75 0.82
CA LEU A 343 -7.01 -22.20 0.03
C LEU A 343 -7.83 -23.28 -0.69
N ARG A 344 -7.21 -24.41 -1.10
CA ARG A 344 -7.95 -25.54 -1.67
C ARG A 344 -8.78 -26.31 -0.64
N GLY A 345 -8.45 -26.14 0.64
CA GLY A 345 -9.10 -26.82 1.75
C GLY A 345 -10.08 -25.91 2.47
N ASP A 346 -9.81 -25.70 3.77
CA ASP A 346 -10.62 -24.88 4.64
C ASP A 346 -9.96 -23.52 4.85
N TYR A 347 -10.65 -22.45 4.44
CA TYR A 347 -10.15 -21.08 4.53
C TYR A 347 -9.83 -20.69 5.99
N ALA A 348 -10.45 -21.33 6.99
CA ALA A 348 -10.18 -21.05 8.41
C ALA A 348 -8.73 -21.33 8.81
N LYS A 349 -8.00 -22.16 8.05
CA LYS A 349 -6.55 -22.37 8.24
C LYS A 349 -5.71 -21.14 7.93
N LEU A 350 -6.27 -20.17 7.21
CA LEU A 350 -5.60 -18.93 6.82
C LEU A 350 -5.80 -17.81 7.84
N VAL A 351 -6.62 -18.04 8.89
CA VAL A 351 -6.80 -17.07 9.99
C VAL A 351 -5.44 -16.71 10.58
N GLY A 352 -5.21 -15.40 10.70
CA GLY A 352 -3.96 -14.79 11.11
C GLY A 352 -2.93 -14.56 10.00
N ARG A 353 -3.00 -15.28 8.88
CA ARG A 353 -2.07 -15.14 7.73
C ARG A 353 -2.65 -14.31 6.58
N VAL A 354 -3.96 -14.40 6.36
CA VAL A 354 -4.69 -13.71 5.29
C VAL A 354 -5.82 -12.89 5.91
N ASP A 355 -5.85 -11.59 5.61
CA ASP A 355 -6.76 -10.63 6.26
C ASP A 355 -8.24 -10.94 5.99
N TRP A 356 -8.64 -11.14 4.72
CA TRP A 356 -10.04 -11.45 4.41
C TRP A 356 -10.52 -12.73 5.10
N ALA A 357 -9.68 -13.76 5.20
CA ALA A 357 -10.04 -15.03 5.84
C ALA A 357 -10.18 -14.86 7.36
N SER A 358 -9.27 -14.10 7.98
CA SER A 358 -9.30 -13.77 9.40
C SER A 358 -10.55 -12.97 9.77
N LYS A 359 -10.85 -11.96 8.95
CA LYS A 359 -12.03 -11.12 9.13
C LYS A 359 -13.32 -11.89 8.89
N LEU A 360 -13.40 -12.67 7.82
CA LEU A 360 -14.58 -13.49 7.53
C LEU A 360 -14.87 -14.44 8.69
N TRP A 361 -13.84 -15.11 9.23
CA TRP A 361 -13.98 -15.98 10.39
C TRP A 361 -14.52 -15.24 11.63
N LEU A 362 -14.01 -14.05 11.93
CA LEU A 362 -14.50 -13.21 13.03
C LEU A 362 -15.98 -12.81 12.83
N LEU A 363 -16.32 -12.35 11.63
CA LEU A 363 -17.67 -11.91 11.28
C LEU A 363 -18.66 -13.07 11.31
N GLU A 364 -18.32 -14.23 10.74
CA GLU A 364 -19.16 -15.44 10.78
C GLU A 364 -19.36 -15.91 12.22
N SER A 365 -18.29 -15.97 13.02
CA SER A 365 -18.37 -16.38 14.43
C SER A 365 -19.29 -15.48 15.24
N PHE A 366 -19.18 -14.16 15.09
CA PHE A 366 -20.05 -13.20 15.77
C PHE A 366 -21.50 -13.30 15.26
N ARG A 367 -21.68 -13.33 13.94
CA ARG A 367 -23.00 -13.44 13.30
C ARG A 367 -23.75 -14.68 13.77
N GLU A 368 -23.07 -15.83 13.87
CA GLU A 368 -23.68 -17.07 14.34
C GLU A 368 -23.99 -17.06 15.83
N ALA A 369 -23.09 -16.53 16.66
CA ALA A 369 -23.29 -16.42 18.10
C ALA A 369 -24.47 -15.52 18.46
N GLU A 370 -24.59 -14.38 17.77
CA GLU A 370 -25.64 -13.37 18.00
C GLU A 370 -26.89 -13.59 17.13
N GLN A 371 -26.92 -14.66 16.32
CA GLN A 371 -28.04 -15.01 15.41
C GLN A 371 -28.42 -13.86 14.45
N LEU A 372 -27.41 -13.18 13.91
CA LEU A 372 -27.59 -12.05 13.00
C LEU A 372 -27.64 -12.50 11.54
N GLU A 373 -28.23 -11.65 10.70
CA GLU A 373 -28.16 -11.73 9.26
C GLU A 373 -27.00 -10.88 8.73
N TRP A 374 -26.49 -11.17 7.53
CA TRP A 374 -25.38 -10.43 6.91
C TRP A 374 -25.64 -8.93 6.67
N GLN A 375 -26.90 -8.50 6.76
CA GLN A 375 -27.29 -7.11 6.57
C GLN A 375 -27.29 -6.31 7.87
N ASP A 376 -27.04 -6.96 9.00
CA ASP A 376 -27.02 -6.30 10.29
C ASP A 376 -25.91 -5.23 10.31
N PRO A 377 -26.22 -3.96 10.65
CA PRO A 377 -25.23 -2.89 10.71
C PRO A 377 -24.06 -3.18 11.65
N ALA A 378 -24.24 -4.01 12.67
CA ALA A 378 -23.16 -4.41 13.57
C ALA A 378 -22.00 -5.06 12.81
N LEU A 379 -22.27 -5.86 11.78
CA LEU A 379 -21.23 -6.51 11.00
C LEU A 379 -20.40 -5.51 10.21
N LYS A 380 -21.01 -4.44 9.65
CA LYS A 380 -20.25 -3.35 9.00
C LYS A 380 -19.33 -2.62 9.98
N SER A 381 -19.80 -2.42 11.21
CA SER A 381 -18.96 -1.85 12.26
C SER A 381 -17.77 -2.76 12.57
N LEU A 382 -17.98 -4.07 12.67
CA LEU A 382 -16.89 -5.03 12.91
C LEU A 382 -15.91 -5.14 11.73
N ASP A 383 -16.38 -5.00 10.49
CA ASP A 383 -15.52 -4.92 9.30
C ASP A 383 -14.54 -3.73 9.37
N LEU A 384 -15.00 -2.58 9.88
CA LEU A 384 -14.13 -1.42 10.15
C LEU A 384 -13.22 -1.66 11.36
N GLU A 385 -13.74 -2.20 12.47
CA GLU A 385 -12.96 -2.43 13.69
C GLU A 385 -11.85 -3.47 13.52
N TYR A 386 -11.95 -4.38 12.55
CA TYR A 386 -10.83 -5.25 12.17
C TYR A 386 -9.57 -4.45 11.80
N HIS A 387 -9.77 -3.29 11.18
CA HIS A 387 -8.73 -2.41 10.65
C HIS A 387 -8.36 -1.26 11.57
N ASN A 388 -8.95 -1.19 12.77
CA ASN A 388 -8.66 -0.15 13.74
C ASN A 388 -7.24 -0.33 14.28
N LEU A 389 -6.42 0.72 14.17
CA LEU A 389 -5.02 0.70 14.57
C LEU A 389 -4.80 0.74 16.08
N ARG A 390 -5.84 1.04 16.88
CA ARG A 390 -5.75 0.98 18.34
C ARG A 390 -5.68 -0.47 18.83
N ALA A 391 -4.61 -0.82 19.53
CA ALA A 391 -4.38 -2.18 20.01
C ALA A 391 -5.47 -2.70 20.97
N ASP A 392 -6.07 -1.81 21.77
CA ASP A 392 -7.10 -2.16 22.76
C ASP A 392 -8.52 -2.30 22.17
N ARG A 393 -8.71 -1.93 20.90
CA ARG A 393 -10.02 -1.97 20.21
C ARG A 393 -10.01 -2.82 18.94
N GLY A 394 -8.92 -2.75 18.16
CA GLY A 394 -8.85 -3.37 16.84
C GLY A 394 -8.90 -4.89 16.89
N LEU A 395 -9.82 -5.48 16.14
CA LEU A 395 -10.06 -6.94 16.20
C LEU A 395 -8.86 -7.75 15.69
N TYR A 396 -8.06 -7.20 14.78
CA TYR A 396 -6.79 -7.82 14.36
C TYR A 396 -5.84 -8.04 15.55
N TYR A 397 -5.72 -7.06 16.45
CA TYR A 397 -4.82 -7.16 17.61
C TYR A 397 -5.32 -8.18 18.63
N GLY A 398 -6.63 -8.37 18.75
CA GLY A 398 -7.19 -9.48 19.55
C GLY A 398 -6.72 -10.85 19.04
N LEU A 399 -6.70 -11.08 17.72
CA LEU A 399 -6.16 -12.32 17.14
C LEU A 399 -4.66 -12.47 17.40
N LEU A 400 -3.93 -11.35 17.42
CA LEU A 400 -2.50 -11.34 17.72
C LEU A 400 -2.23 -11.70 19.18
N GLU A 401 -2.99 -11.15 20.12
CA GLU A 401 -2.89 -11.46 21.56
C GLU A 401 -3.22 -12.92 21.86
N GLU A 402 -4.18 -13.51 21.14
CA GLU A 402 -4.49 -14.95 21.23
C GLU A 402 -3.42 -15.85 20.60
N GLY A 403 -2.38 -15.29 19.99
CA GLY A 403 -1.31 -16.05 19.34
C GLY A 403 -1.71 -16.71 18.01
N ARG A 404 -2.80 -16.25 17.39
CA ARG A 404 -3.29 -16.76 16.09
C ARG A 404 -2.61 -16.10 14.90
N VAL A 405 -2.02 -14.92 15.10
CA VAL A 405 -1.36 -14.15 14.04
C VAL A 405 0.15 -14.41 14.05
N PRO A 406 0.72 -15.09 13.04
CA PRO A 406 2.16 -15.17 12.87
C PRO A 406 2.74 -13.79 12.55
N ARG A 407 3.92 -13.53 13.11
CA ARG A 407 4.67 -12.29 12.91
C ARG A 407 5.87 -12.50 12.00
N MET A 408 6.16 -11.51 11.17
CA MET A 408 7.38 -11.41 10.38
C MET A 408 8.45 -10.53 11.06
N THR A 409 8.04 -9.59 11.91
CA THR A 409 8.95 -8.67 12.61
C THR A 409 8.72 -8.68 14.12
N THR A 410 9.50 -7.87 14.85
CA THR A 410 9.43 -7.73 16.32
C THR A 410 9.14 -6.30 16.72
N ASP A 411 8.57 -6.09 17.91
CA ASP A 411 8.26 -4.73 18.39
C ASP A 411 9.51 -3.87 18.52
N LYS A 412 10.65 -4.49 18.83
CA LYS A 412 11.96 -3.82 18.86
C LYS A 412 12.40 -3.35 17.47
N ALA A 413 12.15 -4.16 16.44
CA ALA A 413 12.47 -3.78 15.06
C ALA A 413 11.54 -2.66 14.57
N ILE A 414 10.25 -2.71 14.93
CA ILE A 414 9.28 -1.64 14.64
C ILE A 414 9.72 -0.33 15.31
N ALA A 415 10.01 -0.36 16.61
CA ALA A 415 10.48 0.81 17.35
C ALA A 415 11.77 1.40 16.75
N LEU A 416 12.71 0.55 16.32
CA LEU A 416 13.93 0.99 15.63
C LEU A 416 13.60 1.64 14.28
N ALA A 417 12.67 1.07 13.51
CA ALA A 417 12.25 1.51 12.19
C ALA A 417 11.46 2.83 12.21
N MET A 418 10.92 3.25 13.38
CA MET A 418 10.32 4.58 13.55
C MET A 418 11.35 5.71 13.48
N GLU A 419 12.58 5.45 13.91
CA GLU A 419 13.63 6.48 14.06
C GLU A 419 14.76 6.35 13.04
N HIS A 420 14.99 5.13 12.54
CA HIS A 420 16.13 4.84 11.68
C HIS A 420 15.70 4.30 10.32
N PRO A 421 16.25 4.84 9.21
CA PRO A 421 15.99 4.32 7.89
C PRO A 421 16.68 2.96 7.67
N PRO A 422 16.22 2.18 6.67
CA PRO A 422 16.96 1.04 6.14
C PRO A 422 18.40 1.45 5.79
N ARG A 423 19.38 0.66 6.25
CA ARG A 423 20.81 1.02 6.17
C ARG A 423 21.50 0.60 4.87
N ASN A 424 20.77 -0.09 4.00
CA ASN A 424 21.23 -0.67 2.74
C ASN A 424 20.68 0.04 1.49
N THR A 425 19.91 1.13 1.66
CA THR A 425 19.37 1.93 0.55
C THR A 425 19.74 3.40 0.69
N ARG A 426 19.45 4.21 -0.33
CA ARG A 426 19.63 5.67 -0.27
C ARG A 426 18.84 6.36 0.83
N ALA A 427 17.81 5.69 1.38
CA ALA A 427 17.08 6.16 2.55
C ALA A 427 18.03 6.44 3.73
N PHE A 428 19.15 5.71 3.83
CA PHE A 428 20.14 5.94 4.88
C PHE A 428 20.80 7.32 4.77
N GLY A 429 21.24 7.69 3.55
CA GLY A 429 21.79 9.02 3.27
C GLY A 429 20.75 10.12 3.46
N ARG A 430 19.49 9.89 3.05
CA ARG A 430 18.38 10.82 3.31
C ARG A 430 18.16 11.03 4.81
N GLY A 431 18.20 9.98 5.61
CA GLY A 431 18.07 10.08 7.07
C GLY A 431 19.20 10.89 7.74
N GLU A 432 20.42 10.86 7.20
CA GLU A 432 21.51 11.76 7.68
C GLU A 432 21.20 13.23 7.40
N LEU A 433 20.71 13.55 6.20
CA LEU A 433 20.27 14.89 5.84
C LEU A 433 19.19 15.39 6.80
N ILE A 434 18.15 14.58 7.04
CA ILE A 434 17.03 14.96 7.90
C ILE A 434 17.51 15.22 9.33
N ARG A 435 18.39 14.36 9.87
CA ARG A 435 18.99 14.57 11.20
C ARG A 435 19.84 15.84 11.27
N HIS A 436 20.59 16.15 10.22
CA HIS A 436 21.35 17.39 10.15
C HIS A 436 20.44 18.62 10.16
N LEU A 437 19.38 18.62 9.34
CA LEU A 437 18.40 19.70 9.28
C LEU A 437 17.67 19.90 10.61
N LEU A 438 17.31 18.82 11.31
CA LEU A 438 16.72 18.89 12.65
C LEU A 438 17.70 19.49 13.67
N ALA A 439 18.98 19.11 13.63
CA ALA A 439 19.99 19.63 14.54
C ALA A 439 20.31 21.12 14.30
N ALA A 440 20.15 21.61 13.08
CA ALA A 440 20.29 23.03 12.73
C ALA A 440 19.14 23.89 13.28
N GLY A 441 18.04 23.28 13.75
CA GLY A 441 16.85 23.96 14.23
C GLY A 441 15.87 24.34 13.11
N PRO A 442 14.66 24.82 13.43
CA PRO A 442 13.70 25.26 12.43
C PRO A 442 14.35 26.34 11.58
N ALA A 443 14.43 26.10 10.27
CA ALA A 443 14.85 27.12 9.34
C ALA A 443 13.97 28.35 9.60
N LYS A 444 14.59 29.53 9.83
CA LYS A 444 13.90 30.83 9.87
C LYS A 444 13.12 31.17 8.59
N ALA A 445 13.15 30.26 7.60
CA ALA A 445 12.74 30.43 6.23
C ALA A 445 11.24 30.65 6.01
N LEU A 446 10.33 30.11 6.84
CA LEU A 446 8.89 30.35 6.60
C LEU A 446 8.49 31.81 6.89
N ASP A 447 9.08 32.43 7.92
CA ASP A 447 8.87 33.85 8.23
C ASP A 447 9.73 34.77 7.33
N ASP A 448 10.95 34.37 6.96
CA ASP A 448 11.85 35.18 6.11
C ASP A 448 11.44 35.18 4.62
N GLN A 449 10.81 34.11 4.12
CA GLN A 449 10.16 34.10 2.80
C GLN A 449 8.94 35.03 2.76
N ALA A 450 8.14 35.08 3.83
CA ALA A 450 7.02 36.01 3.95
C ALA A 450 7.48 37.48 3.97
N GLN A 451 8.72 37.74 4.41
CA GLN A 451 9.36 39.07 4.39
C GLN A 451 10.13 39.38 3.09
N GLY A 452 10.13 38.48 2.11
CA GLY A 452 10.76 38.68 0.79
C GLY A 452 12.30 38.72 0.81
N GLN A 453 12.94 38.19 1.85
CA GLN A 453 14.41 38.26 2.02
C GLN A 453 15.17 37.07 1.42
N GLN A 454 14.47 35.99 1.05
CA GLN A 454 15.07 34.77 0.49
C GLN A 454 14.38 34.36 -0.83
N PHE A 455 15.14 34.26 -1.92
CA PHE A 455 14.64 33.84 -3.24
C PHE A 455 14.42 32.33 -3.37
N PHE A 456 14.98 31.52 -2.45
CA PHE A 456 14.94 30.06 -2.47
C PHE A 456 14.66 29.54 -1.05
N PRO A 457 13.96 28.38 -0.90
CA PRO A 457 13.79 27.75 0.40
C PRO A 457 15.14 27.31 0.98
N ALA A 458 15.22 27.22 2.32
CA ALA A 458 16.43 26.77 3.02
C ALA A 458 16.87 25.35 2.60
N TYR A 459 15.93 24.50 2.19
CA TYR A 459 16.24 23.24 1.54
C TYR A 459 15.12 22.80 0.61
N VAL A 460 15.48 21.95 -0.34
CA VAL A 460 14.59 21.15 -1.17
C VAL A 460 15.01 19.70 -0.94
N ILE A 461 14.09 18.83 -0.56
CA ILE A 461 14.35 17.40 -0.35
C ILE A 461 13.41 16.61 -1.25
N ASN A 462 13.89 15.54 -1.87
CA ASN A 462 13.08 14.62 -2.65
C ASN A 462 13.64 13.20 -2.52
N TRP A 463 12.96 12.21 -3.09
CA TRP A 463 13.35 10.80 -3.00
C TRP A 463 14.77 10.54 -3.54
N SER A 464 15.13 11.17 -4.66
CA SER A 464 16.39 10.93 -5.37
C SER A 464 17.34 12.13 -5.40
N ILE A 465 17.01 13.25 -4.75
CA ILE A 465 17.83 14.48 -4.81
C ILE A 465 17.49 15.39 -3.63
N PHE A 466 18.47 16.16 -3.16
CA PHE A 466 18.22 17.27 -2.25
C PHE A 466 19.12 18.46 -2.54
N GLN A 467 18.78 19.60 -1.96
CA GLN A 467 19.53 20.85 -2.03
C GLN A 467 19.39 21.56 -0.68
N VAL A 468 20.48 22.13 -0.16
CA VAL A 468 20.49 22.89 1.09
C VAL A 468 21.09 24.27 0.82
N ASP A 469 20.49 25.32 1.35
CA ASP A 469 20.93 26.72 1.28
C ASP A 469 21.30 27.21 -0.13
N GLY A 470 20.53 26.79 -1.14
CA GLY A 470 20.75 27.18 -2.54
C GLY A 470 22.05 26.64 -3.17
N ARG A 471 22.75 25.71 -2.51
CA ARG A 471 23.97 25.05 -3.03
C ARG A 471 23.67 24.18 -4.24
N THR A 472 24.69 23.61 -4.87
CA THR A 472 24.46 22.64 -5.97
C THR A 472 23.62 21.45 -5.47
N PRO A 473 22.54 21.07 -6.18
CA PRO A 473 21.76 19.90 -5.83
C PRO A 473 22.61 18.63 -5.75
N PHE A 474 22.34 17.79 -4.76
CA PHE A 474 23.01 16.52 -4.50
C PHE A 474 22.12 15.35 -4.96
N PRO A 475 22.41 14.71 -6.11
CA PRO A 475 21.62 13.60 -6.61
C PRO A 475 22.00 12.26 -5.93
N MET A 476 20.99 11.43 -5.70
CA MET A 476 21.05 10.04 -5.21
C MET A 476 20.29 9.10 -6.18
N PRO A 477 20.76 8.97 -7.43
CA PRO A 477 19.98 8.36 -8.51
C PRO A 477 19.89 6.83 -8.41
N ASP A 478 20.88 6.18 -7.80
CA ASP A 478 20.89 4.74 -7.58
C ASP A 478 20.30 4.40 -6.19
N PRO A 479 19.11 3.80 -6.10
CA PRO A 479 18.46 3.53 -4.82
C PRO A 479 19.16 2.43 -4.00
N PHE A 480 20.04 1.62 -4.61
CA PHE A 480 20.80 0.58 -3.91
C PHE A 480 22.03 1.13 -3.16
N LYS A 481 22.49 2.33 -3.50
CA LYS A 481 23.62 2.99 -2.82
C LYS A 481 23.13 3.76 -1.59
N THR A 482 23.87 3.70 -0.48
CA THR A 482 23.47 4.36 0.77
C THR A 482 23.71 5.86 0.82
N TYR A 483 24.69 6.37 0.07
CA TYR A 483 25.16 7.77 0.07
C TYR A 483 25.55 8.38 1.43
N VAL A 484 25.51 7.62 2.53
CA VAL A 484 25.66 8.13 3.90
C VAL A 484 26.95 8.95 4.08
N GLN A 485 28.08 8.47 3.58
CA GLN A 485 29.36 9.15 3.71
C GLN A 485 29.47 10.36 2.77
N ASP A 486 28.89 10.25 1.57
CA ASP A 486 28.87 11.33 0.59
C ASP A 486 28.02 12.50 1.11
N VAL A 487 26.85 12.21 1.68
CA VAL A 487 25.95 13.18 2.31
C VAL A 487 26.62 13.85 3.49
N ARG A 488 27.25 13.09 4.40
CA ARG A 488 28.00 13.67 5.54
C ARG A 488 29.10 14.62 5.08
N THR A 489 29.84 14.24 4.03
CA THR A 489 30.91 15.08 3.47
C THR A 489 30.33 16.37 2.86
N TYR A 490 29.24 16.26 2.10
CA TYR A 490 28.53 17.41 1.55
C TYR A 490 28.06 18.38 2.65
N LEU A 491 27.48 17.85 3.74
CA LEU A 491 26.96 18.65 4.86
C LEU A 491 28.05 19.22 5.77
N GLN A 492 29.25 18.63 5.83
CA GLN A 492 30.39 19.22 6.56
C GLN A 492 31.01 20.40 5.81
N SER A 493 30.91 20.38 4.48
CA SER A 493 31.23 21.57 3.68
C SER A 493 30.10 22.61 3.72
N ALA A 494 28.99 22.31 4.43
CA ALA A 494 27.79 23.12 4.50
C ALA A 494 27.80 24.22 5.56
#